data_AF-R9HPJ8-F1
#
_entry.id   AF-R9HPJ8-F1
#
_cell.length_a   1.000
_cell.length_b   1.000
_cell.length_c   1.000
_cell.angle_alpha   90.00
_cell.angle_beta   90.00
_cell.angle_gamma   90.00
#
_symmetry.space_group_name_H-M   'P 1'
#
loop_
_entity.id
_entity.type
_entity.pdbx_description
1 polymer ?
#
loop_
_entity_poly.entity_id
_entity_poly.type
_entity_poly.pdbx_seq_one_letter_code
_entity_poly.pdbx_strand_id
1 'polypeptide(L)'
;MEITQRIRLLLSEMNRGVYEKETEINLSLLAALAGESILLLGPPGVAKSMVARRLKSAFTDARAFEYLMSRFSTPDEIFGPVSISRLKESDKYERAIDGYLPTADVVFLDEIWKAGPAIQNTLLTVINEKLFRNGDKELHLPLKLLVAASNELPAQGEGLEALWDRFLIRILCTCVKQEESFYKMLLDDSADHPETTACEWQISDREYAEWQAEIRRVTLPLDVLSCITAIRHGLTSVEMQDSDLRRNVYVSDRRWKNIVKLLKTSAFVHGRTEVSMTDLLPVYHCLWSEPDESVAIRDIVIRALFVSHTKQIAGIASSLKSDLKVSRVREALDKARLAGDRRDDDLLITEHFYYQVEKHGTGNTYIFIVDYKNLKEYSAKDAPTLGVMYADPINPKRTIIRAFADTGAVKEEGTERVTLYRDDKHLYINGVRFPMRRLQRGEEQQLWLGNLSVTDRDYETELDAAATSIDRLVRDLSDNLFVSEEDKKSVAQYVSIVRKEIAWARVDMRKLRYGDE
;
A
#
# COMPACT_ATOMS: atom_id res chain seq x y z
N MET A 1 20.62 -27.05 -5.51
CA MET A 1 20.63 -25.58 -5.64
C MET A 1 19.32 -25.08 -5.06
N GLU A 2 19.31 -24.02 -4.25
CA GLU A 2 18.05 -23.46 -3.76
C GLU A 2 17.22 -22.91 -4.94
N ILE A 3 15.89 -23.06 -4.85
CA ILE A 3 14.98 -22.65 -5.92
C ILE A 3 15.14 -21.16 -6.27
N THR A 4 15.34 -20.32 -5.26
CA THR A 4 15.53 -18.87 -5.42
C THR A 4 16.77 -18.54 -6.23
N GLN A 5 17.87 -19.25 -6.00
CA GLN A 5 19.11 -19.07 -6.77
C GLN A 5 18.90 -19.52 -8.23
N ARG A 6 18.15 -20.60 -8.46
CA ARG A 6 17.83 -21.08 -9.82
C ARG A 6 16.99 -20.08 -10.59
N ILE A 7 15.95 -19.55 -9.96
CA ILE A 7 15.09 -18.55 -10.58
C ILE A 7 15.84 -17.24 -10.82
N ARG A 8 16.73 -16.81 -9.92
CA ARG A 8 17.62 -15.66 -10.15
C ARG A 8 18.49 -15.82 -11.37
N LEU A 9 19.15 -16.96 -11.51
CA LEU A 9 20.01 -17.25 -12.67
C LEU A 9 19.19 -17.34 -13.96
N LEU A 10 18.01 -17.99 -13.92
CA LEU A 10 17.09 -18.05 -15.04
C LEU A 10 16.63 -16.66 -15.51
N LEU A 11 16.22 -15.80 -14.57
CA LEU A 11 15.83 -14.42 -14.87
C LEU A 11 16.99 -13.59 -15.42
N SER A 12 18.21 -13.77 -14.89
CA SER A 12 19.40 -13.10 -15.40
C SER A 12 19.66 -13.44 -16.88
N GLU A 13 19.52 -14.71 -17.25
CA GLU A 13 19.67 -15.15 -18.65
C GLU A 13 18.52 -14.65 -19.54
N MET A 14 17.29 -14.64 -19.03
CA MET A 14 16.13 -14.15 -19.78
C MET A 14 16.17 -12.64 -20.04
N ASN A 15 16.72 -11.87 -19.11
CA ASN A 15 16.89 -10.41 -19.23
C ASN A 15 18.11 -10.01 -20.07
N ARG A 16 18.95 -10.96 -20.49
CA ARG A 16 20.14 -10.68 -21.30
C ARG A 16 19.76 -10.14 -22.69
N GLY A 17 20.29 -8.96 -23.03
CA GLY A 17 19.98 -8.26 -24.29
C GLY A 17 18.58 -7.64 -24.30
N VAL A 18 17.95 -7.51 -23.13
CA VAL A 18 16.63 -6.90 -22.97
C VAL A 18 16.76 -5.66 -22.10
N TYR A 19 16.45 -4.49 -22.67
CA TYR A 19 16.65 -3.20 -22.02
C TYR A 19 15.32 -2.66 -21.46
N GLU A 20 15.29 -2.35 -20.17
CA GLU A 20 14.13 -1.80 -19.45
C GLU A 20 12.83 -2.64 -19.56
N LYS A 21 12.98 -3.98 -19.55
CA LYS A 21 11.83 -4.93 -19.50
C LYS A 21 11.95 -5.99 -18.41
N GLU A 22 12.75 -5.73 -17.40
CA GLU A 22 12.98 -6.66 -16.29
C GLU A 22 11.68 -6.98 -15.55
N THR A 23 10.86 -5.97 -15.27
CA THR A 23 9.57 -6.14 -14.59
C THR A 23 8.62 -7.01 -15.40
N GLU A 24 8.51 -6.77 -16.71
CA GLU A 24 7.69 -7.56 -17.64
C GLU A 24 8.11 -9.03 -17.63
N ILE A 25 9.41 -9.32 -17.74
CA ILE A 25 9.93 -10.69 -17.77
C ILE A 25 9.75 -11.38 -16.41
N ASN A 26 10.09 -10.70 -15.31
CA ASN A 26 10.01 -11.26 -13.96
C ASN A 26 8.56 -11.61 -13.58
N LEU A 27 7.61 -10.70 -13.85
CA LEU A 27 6.19 -10.94 -13.58
C LEU A 27 5.59 -11.96 -14.54
N SER A 28 6.05 -12.03 -15.79
CA SER A 28 5.60 -13.07 -16.73
C SER A 28 6.07 -14.46 -16.29
N LEU A 29 7.29 -14.59 -15.77
CA LEU A 29 7.76 -15.85 -15.19
C LEU A 29 6.94 -16.22 -13.95
N LEU A 30 6.64 -15.25 -13.09
CA LEU A 30 5.77 -15.46 -11.92
C LEU A 30 4.37 -15.94 -12.34
N ALA A 31 3.77 -15.33 -13.38
CA ALA A 31 2.49 -15.76 -13.93
C ALA A 31 2.57 -17.19 -14.49
N ALA A 32 3.64 -17.53 -15.19
CA ALA A 32 3.86 -18.86 -15.75
C ALA A 32 3.97 -19.92 -14.66
N LEU A 33 4.72 -19.62 -13.58
CA LEU A 33 4.84 -20.48 -12.40
C LEU A 33 3.54 -20.55 -11.60
N ALA A 34 2.67 -19.55 -11.66
CA ALA A 34 1.34 -19.61 -11.06
C ALA A 34 0.30 -20.27 -11.98
N GLY A 35 0.60 -20.53 -13.26
CA GLY A 35 -0.34 -21.01 -14.26
C GLY A 35 -1.40 -19.96 -14.68
N GLU A 36 -1.16 -18.69 -14.37
CA GLU A 36 -2.06 -17.57 -14.61
C GLU A 36 -1.71 -16.84 -15.93
N SER A 37 -2.59 -15.96 -16.38
CA SER A 37 -2.40 -15.19 -17.62
C SER A 37 -1.94 -13.76 -17.34
N ILE A 38 -1.23 -13.19 -18.32
CA ILE A 38 -0.71 -11.82 -18.27
C ILE A 38 -1.11 -11.03 -19.51
N LEU A 39 -1.40 -9.75 -19.32
CA LEU A 39 -1.67 -8.80 -20.39
C LEU A 39 -0.58 -7.71 -20.42
N LEU A 40 0.01 -7.52 -21.61
CA LEU A 40 0.99 -6.49 -21.91
C LEU A 40 0.31 -5.39 -22.74
N LEU A 41 0.07 -4.24 -22.10
CA LEU A 41 -0.53 -3.05 -22.72
C LEU A 41 0.56 -2.05 -23.06
N GLY A 42 0.63 -1.55 -24.29
CA GLY A 42 1.59 -0.50 -24.67
C GLY A 42 1.65 -0.31 -26.18
N PRO A 43 2.40 0.67 -26.70
CA PRO A 43 2.47 0.92 -28.14
C PRO A 43 3.15 -0.25 -28.92
N PRO A 44 2.99 -0.32 -30.25
CA PRO A 44 3.72 -1.28 -31.06
C PRO A 44 5.24 -1.00 -31.01
N GLY A 45 6.06 -2.05 -31.13
CA GLY A 45 7.52 -1.91 -31.15
C GLY A 45 8.22 -1.88 -29.78
N VAL A 46 7.50 -2.05 -28.67
CA VAL A 46 8.10 -2.13 -27.30
C VAL A 46 8.53 -3.54 -26.88
N ALA A 47 8.87 -4.38 -27.87
CA ALA A 47 9.36 -5.75 -27.69
C ALA A 47 8.44 -6.71 -26.88
N LYS A 48 7.11 -6.54 -26.97
CA LYS A 48 6.11 -7.41 -26.29
C LYS A 48 6.21 -8.87 -26.74
N SER A 49 6.39 -9.13 -28.03
CA SER A 49 6.58 -10.47 -28.59
C SER A 49 7.89 -11.11 -28.13
N MET A 50 8.94 -10.31 -27.91
CA MET A 50 10.22 -10.79 -27.39
C MET A 50 10.06 -11.38 -25.98
N VAL A 51 9.30 -10.74 -25.10
CA VAL A 51 9.02 -11.26 -23.74
C VAL A 51 8.44 -12.67 -23.82
N ALA A 52 7.43 -12.88 -24.68
CA ALA A 52 6.81 -14.19 -24.87
C ALA A 52 7.78 -15.24 -25.44
N ARG A 53 8.62 -14.86 -26.40
CA ARG A 53 9.65 -15.75 -26.98
C ARG A 53 10.71 -16.14 -25.94
N ARG A 54 11.13 -15.22 -25.06
CA ARG A 54 12.05 -15.50 -23.95
C ARG A 54 11.43 -16.45 -22.93
N LEU A 55 10.12 -16.39 -22.69
CA LEU A 55 9.45 -17.30 -21.75
C LEU A 55 9.42 -18.75 -22.24
N LYS A 56 9.47 -18.99 -23.55
CA LYS A 56 9.65 -20.33 -24.11
C LYS A 56 10.95 -20.97 -23.61
N SER A 57 12.05 -20.21 -23.55
CA SER A 57 13.36 -20.76 -23.14
C SER A 57 13.45 -21.07 -21.65
N ALA A 58 12.44 -20.70 -20.84
CA ALA A 58 12.38 -21.02 -19.42
C ALA A 58 11.98 -22.47 -19.12
N PHE A 59 11.33 -23.15 -20.07
CA PHE A 59 10.80 -24.50 -19.91
C PHE A 59 11.49 -25.47 -20.87
N THR A 60 11.73 -26.71 -20.41
CA THR A 60 12.28 -27.78 -21.26
C THR A 60 11.23 -28.23 -22.28
N ASP A 61 11.63 -28.39 -23.54
CA ASP A 61 10.77 -28.88 -24.65
C ASP A 61 9.43 -28.16 -24.85
N ALA A 62 9.32 -26.91 -24.37
CA ALA A 62 8.06 -26.19 -24.42
C ALA A 62 7.66 -25.79 -25.85
N ARG A 63 6.40 -26.07 -26.17
CA ARG A 63 5.77 -25.66 -27.42
C ARG A 63 5.25 -24.23 -27.27
N ALA A 64 5.70 -23.34 -28.14
CA ALA A 64 5.20 -21.98 -28.20
C ALA A 64 4.25 -21.80 -29.38
N PHE A 65 3.15 -21.10 -29.16
CA PHE A 65 2.23 -20.67 -30.20
C PHE A 65 2.16 -19.15 -30.21
N GLU A 66 2.45 -18.54 -31.35
CA GLU A 66 2.45 -17.09 -31.56
C GLU A 66 1.45 -16.76 -32.67
N TYR A 67 0.52 -15.85 -32.40
CA TYR A 67 -0.46 -15.45 -33.40
C TYR A 67 -0.90 -13.98 -33.23
N LEU A 68 -0.97 -13.25 -34.34
CA LEU A 68 -1.46 -11.88 -34.41
C LEU A 68 -2.95 -11.87 -34.74
N MET A 69 -3.77 -11.37 -33.82
CA MET A 69 -5.21 -11.32 -33.99
C MET A 69 -5.64 -10.20 -34.94
N SER A 70 -6.58 -10.53 -35.81
CA SER A 70 -7.26 -9.60 -36.70
C SER A 70 -8.78 -9.80 -36.61
N ARG A 71 -9.55 -8.83 -37.10
CA ARG A 71 -11.01 -8.92 -37.18
C ARG A 71 -11.51 -10.08 -38.06
N PHE A 72 -10.63 -10.62 -38.89
CA PHE A 72 -10.92 -11.73 -39.81
C PHE A 72 -10.37 -13.07 -39.32
N SER A 73 -9.65 -13.08 -38.19
CA SER A 73 -9.06 -14.29 -37.64
C SER A 73 -10.15 -15.31 -37.35
N THR A 74 -9.97 -16.51 -37.88
CA THR A 74 -10.92 -17.60 -37.72
C THR A 74 -10.50 -18.54 -36.57
N PRO A 75 -11.46 -19.23 -35.92
CA PRO A 75 -11.13 -20.26 -34.94
C PRO A 75 -10.20 -21.36 -35.49
N ASP A 76 -10.26 -21.62 -36.80
CA ASP A 76 -9.48 -22.65 -37.48
C ASP A 76 -7.98 -22.32 -37.49
N GLU A 77 -7.62 -21.04 -37.54
CA GLU A 77 -6.22 -20.58 -37.51
C GLU A 77 -5.60 -20.67 -36.11
N ILE A 78 -6.43 -20.63 -35.06
CA ILE A 78 -5.97 -20.56 -33.67
C ILE A 78 -6.05 -21.93 -32.98
N PHE A 79 -7.16 -22.64 -33.18
CA PHE A 79 -7.45 -23.92 -32.56
C PHE A 79 -7.23 -25.11 -33.49
N GLY A 80 -6.84 -24.84 -34.74
CA GLY A 80 -6.58 -25.85 -35.76
C GLY A 80 -7.79 -26.11 -36.66
N PRO A 81 -7.56 -26.42 -37.95
CA PRO A 81 -8.62 -26.62 -38.93
C PRO A 81 -9.42 -27.89 -38.65
N VAL A 82 -10.65 -27.93 -39.15
CA VAL A 82 -11.48 -29.15 -39.08
C VAL A 82 -10.85 -30.24 -39.94
N SER A 83 -10.69 -31.44 -39.37
CA SER A 83 -10.09 -32.58 -40.05
C SER A 83 -11.07 -33.15 -41.09
N ILE A 84 -10.86 -32.84 -42.37
CA ILE A 84 -11.70 -33.33 -43.48
C ILE A 84 -11.68 -34.87 -43.52
N SER A 85 -10.53 -35.51 -43.24
CA SER A 85 -10.42 -36.98 -43.24
C SER A 85 -11.31 -37.61 -42.16
N ARG A 86 -11.29 -37.09 -40.92
CA ARG A 86 -12.13 -37.61 -39.84
C ARG A 86 -13.61 -37.36 -40.08
N LEU A 87 -13.96 -36.22 -40.67
CA LEU A 87 -15.33 -35.93 -41.05
C LEU A 87 -15.83 -36.90 -42.13
N LYS A 88 -15.01 -37.20 -43.15
CA LYS A 88 -15.37 -38.11 -44.24
C LYS A 88 -15.39 -39.58 -43.84
N GLU A 89 -14.45 -40.02 -43.01
CA GLU A 89 -14.27 -41.43 -42.67
C GLU A 89 -15.06 -41.87 -41.44
N SER A 90 -15.24 -40.96 -40.47
CA SER A 90 -15.83 -41.30 -39.17
C SER A 90 -17.05 -40.46 -38.79
N ASP A 91 -17.51 -39.55 -39.67
CA ASP A 91 -18.62 -38.60 -39.40
C ASP A 91 -18.44 -37.80 -38.10
N LYS A 92 -17.17 -37.58 -37.71
CA LYS A 92 -16.81 -36.85 -36.49
C LYS A 92 -16.25 -35.48 -36.82
N TYR A 93 -16.85 -34.47 -36.20
CA TYR A 93 -16.37 -33.10 -36.26
C TYR A 93 -15.21 -32.90 -35.26
N GLU A 94 -13.99 -33.24 -35.68
CA GLU A 94 -12.77 -33.08 -34.88
C GLU A 94 -11.75 -32.15 -35.58
N ARG A 95 -11.12 -31.27 -34.82
CA ARG A 95 -10.06 -30.34 -35.27
C ARG A 95 -8.68 -30.99 -35.19
N ALA A 96 -7.82 -30.65 -36.16
CA ALA A 96 -6.40 -30.99 -36.17
C ALA A 96 -5.65 -29.97 -35.31
N ILE A 97 -5.39 -30.33 -34.05
CA ILE A 97 -4.89 -29.41 -33.02
C ILE A 97 -3.36 -29.34 -32.90
N ASP A 98 -2.62 -30.21 -33.61
CA ASP A 98 -1.17 -30.29 -33.47
C ASP A 98 -0.48 -29.05 -34.06
N GLY A 99 0.39 -28.41 -33.29
CA GLY A 99 1.03 -27.15 -33.64
C GLY A 99 0.19 -25.89 -33.35
N TYR A 100 -1.05 -26.05 -32.86
CA TYR A 100 -1.95 -24.96 -32.51
C TYR A 100 -2.04 -24.73 -31.00
N LEU A 101 -2.79 -23.70 -30.60
CA LEU A 101 -3.02 -23.31 -29.20
C LEU A 101 -3.32 -24.50 -28.26
N PRO A 102 -4.17 -25.49 -28.62
CA PRO A 102 -4.50 -26.57 -27.68
C PRO A 102 -3.33 -27.49 -27.30
N THR A 103 -2.21 -27.45 -28.04
CA THR A 103 -1.02 -28.27 -27.75
C THR A 103 0.16 -27.45 -27.25
N ALA A 104 0.00 -26.13 -27.07
CA ALA A 104 1.07 -25.23 -26.67
C ALA A 104 1.17 -25.03 -25.15
N ASP A 105 2.40 -24.97 -24.64
CA ASP A 105 2.72 -24.65 -23.25
C ASP A 105 2.67 -23.15 -22.99
N VAL A 106 3.19 -22.37 -23.95
CA VAL A 106 3.28 -20.91 -23.89
C VAL A 106 2.57 -20.34 -25.11
N VAL A 107 1.58 -19.49 -24.87
CA VAL A 107 0.75 -18.89 -25.92
C VAL A 107 0.93 -17.37 -25.90
N PHE A 108 1.25 -16.78 -27.06
CA PHE A 108 1.28 -15.35 -27.29
C PHE A 108 0.20 -14.93 -28.29
N LEU A 109 -0.71 -14.08 -27.84
CA LEU A 109 -1.77 -13.52 -28.68
C LEU A 109 -1.60 -12.00 -28.75
N ASP A 110 -1.17 -11.49 -29.89
CA ASP A 110 -1.07 -10.05 -30.11
C ASP A 110 -2.40 -9.49 -30.62
N GLU A 111 -2.67 -8.23 -30.29
CA GLU A 111 -3.92 -7.52 -30.61
C GLU A 111 -5.21 -8.24 -30.17
N ILE A 112 -5.19 -8.77 -28.94
CA ILE A 112 -6.26 -9.66 -28.42
C ILE A 112 -7.68 -9.09 -28.53
N TRP A 113 -7.85 -7.77 -28.46
CA TRP A 113 -9.16 -7.10 -28.56
C TRP A 113 -9.77 -7.14 -29.97
N LYS A 114 -8.98 -7.47 -31.00
CA LYS A 114 -9.46 -7.60 -32.38
C LYS A 114 -10.04 -8.98 -32.68
N ALA A 115 -9.96 -9.93 -31.72
CA ALA A 115 -10.46 -11.30 -31.90
C ALA A 115 -11.99 -11.35 -32.02
N GLY A 116 -12.53 -12.23 -32.86
CA GLY A 116 -13.97 -12.42 -33.01
C GLY A 116 -14.64 -13.11 -31.78
N PRO A 117 -15.96 -12.97 -31.58
CA PRO A 117 -16.67 -13.49 -30.40
C PRO A 117 -16.51 -15.01 -30.18
N ALA A 118 -16.43 -15.80 -31.25
CA ALA A 118 -16.22 -17.25 -31.16
C ALA A 118 -14.86 -17.62 -30.55
N ILE A 119 -13.81 -16.88 -30.92
CA ILE A 119 -12.47 -17.03 -30.36
C ILE A 119 -12.48 -16.62 -28.89
N GLN A 120 -13.06 -15.45 -28.59
CA GLN A 120 -13.14 -14.94 -27.22
C GLN A 120 -13.78 -15.95 -26.27
N ASN A 121 -14.97 -16.47 -26.60
CA ASN A 121 -15.69 -17.46 -25.78
C ASN A 121 -14.89 -18.75 -25.53
N THR A 122 -14.14 -19.20 -26.54
CA THR A 122 -13.27 -20.37 -26.40
C THR A 122 -12.05 -20.02 -25.53
N LEU A 123 -11.47 -18.84 -25.67
CA LEU A 123 -10.38 -18.38 -24.80
C LEU A 123 -10.82 -18.25 -23.33
N LEU A 124 -12.09 -17.93 -23.07
CA LEU A 124 -12.61 -17.86 -21.70
C LEU A 124 -12.53 -19.22 -20.97
N THR A 125 -12.79 -20.31 -21.67
CA THR A 125 -12.71 -21.69 -21.14
C THR A 125 -11.26 -22.16 -21.07
N VAL A 126 -10.45 -21.84 -22.08
CA VAL A 126 -9.00 -22.09 -22.10
C VAL A 126 -8.30 -21.43 -20.90
N ILE A 127 -8.59 -20.17 -20.58
CA ILE A 127 -7.88 -19.45 -19.51
C ILE A 127 -8.30 -19.95 -18.12
N ASN A 128 -9.61 -20.15 -17.89
CA ASN A 128 -10.13 -20.50 -16.58
C ASN A 128 -9.98 -21.99 -16.24
N GLU A 129 -10.39 -22.85 -17.17
CA GLU A 129 -10.50 -24.29 -16.92
C GLU A 129 -9.32 -25.05 -17.51
N LYS A 130 -8.52 -24.40 -18.37
CA LYS A 130 -7.45 -25.07 -19.13
C LYS A 130 -8.01 -26.27 -19.90
N LEU A 131 -9.25 -26.14 -20.36
CA LEU A 131 -9.98 -27.16 -21.13
C LEU A 131 -10.27 -26.63 -22.53
N PHE A 132 -10.20 -27.53 -23.51
CA PHE A 132 -10.62 -27.27 -24.88
C PHE A 132 -11.57 -28.37 -25.33
N ARG A 133 -12.72 -27.98 -25.87
CA ARG A 133 -13.72 -28.90 -26.43
C ARG A 133 -13.43 -29.14 -27.90
N ASN A 134 -12.99 -30.34 -28.23
CA ASN A 134 -12.74 -30.76 -29.60
C ASN A 134 -13.84 -31.74 -30.04
N GLY A 135 -14.94 -31.21 -30.58
CA GLY A 135 -16.11 -32.01 -30.93
C GLY A 135 -16.78 -32.60 -29.69
N ASP A 136 -16.78 -33.91 -29.57
CA ASP A 136 -17.36 -34.68 -28.46
C ASP A 136 -16.39 -34.88 -27.27
N LYS A 137 -15.11 -34.51 -27.41
CA LYS A 137 -14.08 -34.73 -26.40
C LYS A 137 -13.66 -33.44 -25.71
N GLU A 138 -13.49 -33.52 -24.40
CA GLU A 138 -12.83 -32.47 -23.61
C GLU A 138 -11.36 -32.82 -23.41
N LEU A 139 -10.47 -31.89 -23.77
CA LEU A 139 -9.01 -32.04 -23.70
C LEU A 139 -8.46 -31.06 -22.67
N HIS A 140 -7.64 -31.56 -21.74
CA HIS A 140 -6.90 -30.70 -20.82
C HIS A 140 -5.64 -30.17 -21.49
N LEU A 141 -5.48 -28.85 -21.44
CA LEU A 141 -4.40 -28.12 -22.10
C LEU A 141 -3.15 -28.12 -21.23
N PRO A 142 -1.94 -28.34 -21.80
CA PRO A 142 -0.67 -28.18 -21.10
C PRO A 142 -0.28 -26.71 -20.87
N LEU A 143 -1.23 -25.78 -21.01
CA LEU A 143 -1.00 -24.33 -21.03
C LEU A 143 -0.49 -23.81 -19.68
N LYS A 144 0.82 -23.55 -19.62
CA LYS A 144 1.52 -22.97 -18.47
C LYS A 144 1.33 -21.45 -18.43
N LEU A 145 1.44 -20.78 -19.58
CA LEU A 145 1.33 -19.32 -19.66
C LEU A 145 0.55 -18.87 -20.91
N LEU A 146 -0.34 -17.91 -20.72
CA LEU A 146 -0.94 -17.14 -21.80
C LEU A 146 -0.57 -15.67 -21.64
N VAL A 147 0.18 -15.16 -22.61
CA VAL A 147 0.55 -13.75 -22.74
C VAL A 147 -0.33 -13.15 -23.82
N ALA A 148 -1.13 -12.16 -23.46
CA ALA A 148 -1.83 -11.33 -24.44
C ALA A 148 -1.15 -9.96 -24.54
N ALA A 149 -1.14 -9.39 -25.74
CA ALA A 149 -0.69 -8.04 -25.97
C ALA A 149 -1.77 -7.21 -26.67
N SER A 150 -1.80 -5.91 -26.38
CA SER A 150 -2.58 -4.94 -27.16
C SER A 150 -2.01 -3.53 -27.02
N ASN A 151 -2.40 -2.68 -27.96
CA ASN A 151 -2.10 -1.25 -27.95
C ASN A 151 -3.24 -0.41 -27.35
N GLU A 152 -4.42 -0.99 -27.19
CA GLU A 152 -5.64 -0.29 -26.78
C GLU A 152 -6.31 -1.02 -25.60
N LEU A 153 -7.21 -0.32 -24.90
CA LEU A 153 -8.11 -0.93 -23.93
C LEU A 153 -9.29 -1.60 -24.66
N PRO A 154 -9.93 -2.62 -24.05
CA PRO A 154 -11.10 -3.25 -24.64
C PRO A 154 -12.23 -2.23 -24.86
N ALA A 155 -12.89 -2.30 -26.02
CA ALA A 155 -14.06 -1.49 -26.29
C ALA A 155 -15.21 -1.86 -25.34
N GLN A 156 -15.86 -0.85 -24.75
CA GLN A 156 -17.00 -1.05 -23.87
C GLN A 156 -18.19 -1.62 -24.65
N GLY A 157 -18.89 -2.60 -24.06
CA GLY A 157 -20.10 -3.18 -24.65
C GLY A 157 -19.88 -4.32 -25.67
N GLU A 158 -18.64 -4.67 -26.01
CA GLU A 158 -18.35 -5.78 -26.94
C GLU A 158 -18.19 -7.16 -26.23
N GLY A 159 -18.51 -7.25 -24.94
CA GLY A 159 -18.35 -8.48 -24.15
C GLY A 159 -16.89 -8.80 -23.77
N LEU A 160 -15.94 -7.95 -24.17
CA LEU A 160 -14.51 -8.07 -23.88
C LEU A 160 -14.15 -7.93 -22.40
N GLU A 161 -15.03 -7.33 -21.59
CA GLU A 161 -14.86 -7.18 -20.14
C GLU A 161 -14.66 -8.52 -19.43
N ALA A 162 -15.34 -9.57 -19.91
CA ALA A 162 -15.19 -10.91 -19.36
C ALA A 162 -13.78 -11.48 -19.59
N LEU A 163 -13.18 -11.19 -20.76
CA LEU A 163 -11.82 -11.60 -21.10
C LEU A 163 -10.80 -10.71 -20.37
N TRP A 164 -11.04 -9.40 -20.31
CA TRP A 164 -10.25 -8.44 -19.55
C TRP A 164 -10.09 -8.86 -18.09
N ASP A 165 -11.18 -9.29 -17.44
CA ASP A 165 -11.13 -9.73 -16.04
C ASP A 165 -10.32 -11.02 -15.85
N ARG A 166 -10.17 -11.85 -16.89
CA ARG A 166 -9.43 -13.12 -16.87
C ARG A 166 -7.93 -12.96 -16.97
N PHE A 167 -7.43 -11.79 -17.37
CA PHE A 167 -6.01 -11.46 -17.26
C PHE A 167 -5.71 -10.99 -15.84
N LEU A 168 -4.98 -11.83 -15.10
CA LEU A 168 -4.67 -11.57 -13.69
C LEU A 168 -3.67 -10.43 -13.57
N ILE A 169 -2.51 -10.55 -14.24
CA ILE A 169 -1.46 -9.54 -14.21
C ILE A 169 -1.60 -8.63 -15.41
N ARG A 170 -1.53 -7.32 -15.20
CA ARG A 170 -1.59 -6.30 -16.23
C ARG A 170 -0.38 -5.39 -16.11
N ILE A 171 0.37 -5.26 -17.21
CA ILE A 171 1.58 -4.44 -17.24
C ILE A 171 1.48 -3.41 -18.35
N LEU A 172 1.77 -2.16 -18.00
CA LEU A 172 1.94 -1.07 -18.94
C LEU A 172 3.40 -1.06 -19.43
N CYS A 173 3.59 -1.46 -20.68
CA CYS A 173 4.87 -1.48 -21.37
C CYS A 173 5.15 -0.10 -21.98
N THR A 174 6.20 0.59 -21.52
CA THR A 174 6.66 1.84 -22.12
C THR A 174 7.88 1.64 -23.02
N CYS A 175 8.18 2.60 -23.89
CA CYS A 175 9.46 2.65 -24.59
C CYS A 175 10.62 2.81 -23.59
N VAL A 176 11.84 2.49 -24.03
CA VAL A 176 13.08 2.71 -23.28
C VAL A 176 13.20 4.21 -22.99
N LYS A 177 13.35 4.57 -21.70
CA LYS A 177 13.40 5.97 -21.24
C LYS A 177 14.82 6.42 -20.94
N GLN A 178 15.69 5.55 -20.42
CA GLN A 178 17.08 5.91 -20.10
C GLN A 178 17.92 5.94 -21.36
N GLU A 179 18.64 7.04 -21.57
CA GLU A 179 19.54 7.20 -22.73
C GLU A 179 20.65 6.14 -22.74
N GLU A 180 21.18 5.76 -21.57
CA GLU A 180 22.21 4.71 -21.47
C GLU A 180 21.71 3.35 -21.97
N SER A 181 20.51 2.95 -21.55
CA SER A 181 19.85 1.72 -21.99
C SER A 181 19.54 1.79 -23.48
N PHE A 182 19.11 2.96 -23.96
CA PHE A 182 18.83 3.20 -25.37
C PHE A 182 20.07 3.07 -26.24
N TYR A 183 21.21 3.64 -25.84
CA TYR A 183 22.47 3.50 -26.56
C TYR A 183 22.96 2.05 -26.58
N LYS A 184 22.87 1.34 -25.45
CA LYS A 184 23.23 -0.08 -25.42
C LYS A 184 22.35 -0.89 -26.36
N MET A 185 21.03 -0.68 -26.34
CA MET A 185 20.10 -1.33 -27.27
C MET A 185 20.43 -1.06 -28.73
N LEU A 186 20.81 0.17 -29.09
CA LEU A 186 21.14 0.53 -30.47
C LEU A 186 22.47 -0.06 -30.95
N LEU A 187 23.40 -0.33 -30.03
CA LEU A 187 24.72 -0.89 -30.33
C LEU A 187 24.77 -2.42 -30.19
N ASP A 188 23.66 -3.03 -29.75
CA ASP A 188 23.58 -4.45 -29.47
C ASP A 188 23.16 -5.23 -30.72
N ASP A 189 24.14 -5.65 -31.51
CA ASP A 189 23.94 -6.52 -32.68
C ASP A 189 23.53 -7.96 -32.31
N SER A 190 23.49 -8.32 -31.01
CA SER A 190 23.12 -9.66 -30.55
C SER A 190 21.61 -9.94 -30.58
N ALA A 191 20.79 -8.92 -30.84
CA ALA A 191 19.33 -9.05 -30.94
C ALA A 191 18.86 -9.85 -32.18
N ASP A 192 19.65 -9.87 -33.26
CA ASP A 192 19.29 -10.50 -34.54
C ASP A 192 19.52 -12.03 -34.57
N HIS A 193 20.27 -12.56 -33.61
CA HIS A 193 20.51 -14.00 -33.47
C HIS A 193 20.28 -14.44 -32.03
N PRO A 194 19.06 -14.91 -31.68
CA PRO A 194 18.87 -15.62 -30.43
C PRO A 194 19.57 -16.96 -30.58
N GLU A 195 20.87 -17.02 -30.30
CA GLU A 195 21.49 -18.27 -29.91
C GLU A 195 20.64 -18.82 -28.78
N THR A 196 19.88 -19.86 -29.10
CA THR A 196 19.02 -20.57 -28.17
C THR A 196 19.98 -21.45 -27.36
N THR A 197 20.88 -20.82 -26.60
CA THR A 197 21.67 -21.54 -25.61
C THR A 197 20.65 -22.20 -24.70
N ALA A 198 20.63 -23.53 -24.73
CA ALA A 198 19.84 -24.34 -23.82
C ALA A 198 20.16 -23.83 -22.42
N CYS A 199 19.21 -23.14 -21.81
CA CYS A 199 19.43 -22.55 -20.50
C CYS A 199 19.55 -23.73 -19.54
N GLU A 200 20.71 -23.90 -18.91
CA GLU A 200 20.97 -25.02 -17.98
C GLU A 200 19.95 -25.09 -16.84
N TRP A 201 19.25 -23.98 -16.60
CA TRP A 201 18.29 -23.78 -15.52
C TRP A 201 16.82 -23.98 -15.92
N GLN A 202 16.55 -24.46 -17.13
CA GLN A 202 15.20 -24.74 -17.64
C GLN A 202 14.38 -25.62 -16.69
N ILE A 203 13.08 -25.36 -16.62
CA ILE A 203 12.14 -26.06 -15.74
C ILE A 203 11.50 -27.21 -16.53
N SER A 204 11.62 -28.43 -16.00
CA SER A 204 10.96 -29.60 -16.58
C SER A 204 9.48 -29.71 -16.16
N ASP A 205 8.68 -30.45 -16.93
CA ASP A 205 7.25 -30.64 -16.63
C ASP A 205 7.00 -31.34 -15.29
N ARG A 206 7.86 -32.29 -14.94
CA ARG A 206 7.79 -32.98 -13.66
C ARG A 206 8.03 -32.03 -12.50
N GLU A 207 9.09 -31.22 -12.58
CA GLU A 207 9.38 -30.21 -11.56
C GLU A 207 8.26 -29.18 -11.46
N TYR A 208 7.72 -28.73 -12.60
CA TYR A 208 6.60 -27.81 -12.62
C TYR A 208 5.38 -28.39 -11.89
N ALA A 209 5.01 -29.65 -12.15
CA ALA A 209 3.90 -30.31 -11.47
C ALA A 209 4.12 -30.47 -9.96
N GLU A 210 5.35 -30.80 -9.55
CA GLU A 210 5.76 -30.87 -8.14
C GLU A 210 5.64 -29.48 -7.48
N TRP A 211 6.12 -28.41 -8.14
CA TRP A 211 6.02 -27.04 -7.64
C TRP A 211 4.56 -26.58 -7.52
N GLN A 212 3.67 -26.92 -8.47
CA GLN A 212 2.24 -26.63 -8.33
C GLN A 212 1.61 -27.29 -7.09
N ALA A 213 2.10 -28.45 -6.66
CA ALA A 213 1.64 -29.10 -5.43
C ALA A 213 2.16 -28.36 -4.19
N GLU A 214 3.43 -27.97 -4.18
CA GLU A 214 4.04 -27.26 -3.05
C GLU A 214 3.49 -25.82 -2.88
N ILE A 215 3.28 -25.08 -3.98
CA ILE A 215 2.66 -23.74 -3.95
C ILE A 215 1.29 -23.77 -3.25
N ARG A 216 0.51 -24.85 -3.41
CA ARG A 216 -0.78 -24.99 -2.73
C ARG A 216 -0.66 -25.14 -1.22
N ARG A 217 0.45 -25.67 -0.72
CA ARG A 217 0.73 -25.88 0.71
C ARG A 217 1.21 -24.62 1.43
N VAL A 218 1.71 -23.62 0.71
CA VAL A 218 2.14 -22.34 1.29
C VAL A 218 1.00 -21.71 2.09
N THR A 219 1.31 -21.32 3.33
CA THR A 219 0.36 -20.72 4.26
C THR A 219 0.21 -19.23 4.01
N LEU A 220 -0.96 -18.69 4.34
CA LEU A 220 -1.25 -17.26 4.27
C LEU A 220 -1.47 -16.74 5.69
N PRO A 221 -0.52 -15.96 6.25
CA PRO A 221 -0.66 -15.40 7.59
C PRO A 221 -1.82 -14.42 7.73
N LEU A 222 -2.37 -14.30 8.94
CA LEU A 222 -3.47 -13.38 9.27
C LEU A 222 -3.10 -11.91 9.05
N ASP A 223 -1.83 -11.55 9.24
CA ASP A 223 -1.35 -10.19 9.02
C ASP A 223 -1.46 -9.82 7.53
N VAL A 224 -1.07 -10.71 6.63
CA VAL A 224 -1.19 -10.53 5.18
C VAL A 224 -2.66 -10.41 4.77
N LEU A 225 -3.55 -11.23 5.36
CA LEU A 225 -4.99 -11.12 5.14
C LEU A 225 -5.54 -9.76 5.57
N SER A 226 -5.11 -9.26 6.73
CA SER A 226 -5.49 -7.94 7.22
C SER A 226 -5.03 -6.83 6.28
N CYS A 227 -3.82 -6.96 5.70
CA CYS A 227 -3.32 -6.03 4.69
C CYS A 227 -4.13 -6.11 3.40
N ILE A 228 -4.50 -7.31 2.93
CA ILE A 228 -5.38 -7.48 1.76
C ILE A 228 -6.74 -6.80 1.99
N THR A 229 -7.32 -6.93 3.18
CA THR A 229 -8.57 -6.23 3.55
C THR A 229 -8.39 -4.71 3.55
N ALA A 230 -7.26 -4.21 4.06
CA ALA A 230 -6.94 -2.78 4.01
C ALA A 230 -6.82 -2.27 2.56
N ILE A 231 -6.17 -3.03 1.67
CA ILE A 231 -6.09 -2.72 0.23
C ILE A 231 -7.50 -2.69 -0.38
N ARG A 232 -8.32 -3.72 -0.14
CA ARG A 232 -9.70 -3.81 -0.64
C ARG A 232 -10.55 -2.59 -0.22
N HIS A 233 -10.42 -2.14 1.02
CA HIS A 233 -11.10 -0.92 1.48
C HIS A 233 -10.54 0.34 0.82
N GLY A 234 -9.21 0.44 0.64
CA GLY A 234 -8.57 1.55 -0.06
C GLY A 234 -9.04 1.72 -1.51
N LEU A 235 -9.29 0.60 -2.21
CA LEU A 235 -9.78 0.61 -3.61
C LEU A 235 -11.19 1.18 -3.78
N THR A 236 -11.96 1.34 -2.69
CA THR A 236 -13.30 1.97 -2.75
C THR A 236 -13.21 3.48 -3.01
N SER A 237 -12.05 4.10 -2.76
CA SER A 237 -11.83 5.54 -2.86
C SER A 237 -10.45 5.83 -3.43
N VAL A 238 -10.24 5.55 -4.72
CA VAL A 238 -8.99 5.83 -5.43
C VAL A 238 -8.98 7.26 -5.95
N GLU A 239 -7.95 8.03 -5.60
CA GLU A 239 -7.70 9.39 -6.10
C GLU A 239 -7.03 9.33 -7.46
N MET A 240 -7.46 10.15 -8.42
CA MET A 240 -6.91 10.20 -9.77
C MET A 240 -5.89 11.33 -9.89
N GLN A 241 -4.85 11.14 -10.72
CA GLN A 241 -3.81 12.16 -10.90
C GLN A 241 -4.33 13.42 -11.60
N ASP A 242 -5.32 13.28 -12.49
CA ASP A 242 -5.83 14.37 -13.33
C ASP A 242 -7.23 14.89 -12.93
N SER A 243 -7.78 14.43 -11.80
CA SER A 243 -9.09 14.91 -11.32
C SER A 243 -9.27 14.74 -9.81
N ASP A 244 -9.92 15.71 -9.16
CA ASP A 244 -10.36 15.60 -7.75
C ASP A 244 -11.47 14.54 -7.53
N LEU A 245 -11.88 13.83 -8.58
CA LEU A 245 -12.90 12.77 -8.52
C LEU A 245 -12.29 11.47 -8.00
N ARG A 246 -12.88 10.94 -6.93
CA ARG A 246 -12.57 9.60 -6.41
C ARG A 246 -13.38 8.56 -7.17
N ARG A 247 -12.71 7.51 -7.67
CA ARG A 247 -13.37 6.37 -8.31
C ARG A 247 -13.29 5.12 -7.43
N ASN A 248 -14.32 4.28 -7.54
CA ASN A 248 -14.35 2.97 -6.93
C ASN A 248 -13.86 1.94 -7.95
N VAL A 249 -12.73 1.30 -7.67
CA VAL A 249 -12.17 0.27 -8.54
C VAL A 249 -12.73 -1.08 -8.09
N TYR A 250 -13.63 -1.63 -8.89
CA TYR A 250 -14.22 -2.94 -8.61
C TYR A 250 -13.24 -4.07 -8.94
N VAL A 251 -12.94 -4.89 -7.93
CA VAL A 251 -12.14 -6.12 -8.08
C VAL A 251 -13.00 -7.31 -7.67
N SER A 252 -13.15 -8.27 -8.57
CA SER A 252 -13.97 -9.47 -8.36
C SER A 252 -13.37 -10.40 -7.29
N ASP A 253 -14.21 -11.11 -6.53
CA ASP A 253 -13.75 -12.10 -5.54
C ASP A 253 -12.91 -13.23 -6.20
N ARG A 254 -13.21 -13.56 -7.47
CA ARG A 254 -12.40 -14.49 -8.26
C ARG A 254 -10.97 -13.98 -8.41
N ARG A 255 -10.80 -12.70 -8.73
CA ARG A 255 -9.47 -12.10 -8.86
C ARG A 255 -8.71 -12.16 -7.55
N TRP A 256 -9.33 -11.85 -6.42
CA TRP A 256 -8.69 -11.98 -5.10
C TRP A 256 -8.19 -13.40 -4.83
N LYS A 257 -8.96 -14.43 -5.19
CA LYS A 257 -8.53 -15.83 -5.07
C LYS A 257 -7.30 -16.13 -5.92
N ASN A 258 -7.25 -15.63 -7.16
CA ASN A 258 -6.10 -15.83 -8.06
C ASN A 258 -4.88 -15.01 -7.59
N ILE A 259 -5.07 -13.80 -7.05
CA ILE A 259 -4.02 -13.00 -6.41
C ILE A 259 -3.39 -13.80 -5.26
N VAL A 260 -4.19 -14.43 -4.40
CA VAL A 260 -3.65 -15.26 -3.31
C VAL A 260 -2.80 -16.41 -3.84
N LYS A 261 -3.18 -17.03 -4.96
CA LYS A 261 -2.36 -18.05 -5.61
C LYS A 261 -1.03 -17.48 -6.10
N LEU A 262 -1.05 -16.29 -6.73
CA LEU A 262 0.14 -15.58 -7.18
C LEU A 262 1.09 -15.23 -6.01
N LEU A 263 0.54 -14.77 -4.88
CA LEU A 263 1.28 -14.50 -3.65
C LEU A 263 1.99 -15.75 -3.10
N LYS A 264 1.27 -16.88 -3.07
CA LYS A 264 1.85 -18.17 -2.68
C LYS A 264 2.99 -18.59 -3.60
N THR A 265 2.83 -18.39 -4.91
CA THR A 265 3.90 -18.65 -5.89
C THR A 265 5.11 -17.76 -5.63
N SER A 266 4.90 -16.46 -5.36
CA SER A 266 5.99 -15.53 -5.03
C SER A 266 6.77 -15.99 -3.80
N ALA A 267 6.07 -16.37 -2.73
CA ALA A 267 6.70 -16.88 -1.51
C ALA A 267 7.50 -18.17 -1.77
N PHE A 268 6.94 -19.11 -2.54
CA PHE A 268 7.60 -20.35 -2.92
C PHE A 268 8.88 -20.12 -3.75
N VAL A 269 8.85 -19.20 -4.72
CA VAL A 269 10.04 -18.82 -5.50
C VAL A 269 11.15 -18.24 -4.62
N HIS A 270 10.78 -17.54 -3.55
CA HIS A 270 11.72 -17.06 -2.52
C HIS A 270 12.12 -18.13 -1.49
N GLY A 271 11.73 -19.40 -1.68
CA GLY A 271 12.06 -20.50 -0.77
C GLY A 271 11.31 -20.45 0.57
N ARG A 272 10.26 -19.63 0.68
CA ARG A 272 9.46 -19.45 1.90
C ARG A 272 8.23 -20.35 1.89
N THR A 273 7.87 -20.87 3.06
CA THR A 273 6.64 -21.66 3.27
C THR A 273 5.43 -20.81 3.62
N GLU A 274 5.64 -19.51 3.90
CA GLU A 274 4.61 -18.54 4.26
C GLU A 274 4.74 -17.27 3.41
N VAL A 275 3.59 -16.71 3.05
CA VAL A 275 3.53 -15.43 2.33
C VAL A 275 3.97 -14.28 3.25
N SER A 276 4.80 -13.39 2.73
CA SER A 276 5.28 -12.19 3.45
C SER A 276 4.57 -10.95 2.91
N MET A 277 4.62 -9.87 3.68
CA MET A 277 4.15 -8.55 3.27
C MET A 277 4.85 -8.07 1.99
N THR A 278 6.08 -8.49 1.76
CA THR A 278 6.84 -8.07 0.57
C THR A 278 6.28 -8.62 -0.73
N ASP A 279 5.55 -9.74 -0.69
CA ASP A 279 4.89 -10.34 -1.84
C ASP A 279 3.65 -9.55 -2.30
N LEU A 280 3.10 -8.69 -1.43
CA LEU A 280 1.91 -7.90 -1.74
C LEU A 280 2.20 -6.70 -2.64
N LEU A 281 3.45 -6.21 -2.69
CA LEU A 281 3.77 -5.02 -3.49
C LEU A 281 3.48 -5.27 -4.98
N PRO A 282 3.95 -6.34 -5.64
CA PRO A 282 3.64 -6.61 -7.05
C PRO A 282 2.15 -6.81 -7.38
N VAL A 283 1.28 -6.97 -6.38
CA VAL A 283 -0.17 -7.17 -6.59
C VAL A 283 -0.85 -5.95 -7.19
N TYR A 284 -0.28 -4.75 -7.08
CA TYR A 284 -0.89 -3.56 -7.68
C TYR A 284 -1.13 -3.74 -9.19
N HIS A 285 -0.27 -4.50 -9.89
CA HIS A 285 -0.44 -4.87 -11.30
C HIS A 285 -1.70 -5.71 -11.60
N CYS A 286 -2.32 -6.29 -10.59
CA CYS A 286 -3.55 -7.08 -10.74
C CYS A 286 -4.82 -6.25 -10.45
N LEU A 287 -4.68 -5.09 -9.82
CA LEU A 287 -5.82 -4.38 -9.22
C LEU A 287 -6.38 -3.28 -10.14
N TRP A 288 -5.55 -2.63 -10.94
CA TRP A 288 -5.97 -1.52 -11.81
C TRP A 288 -6.76 -2.00 -13.04
N SER A 289 -7.75 -1.22 -13.46
CA SER A 289 -8.51 -1.46 -14.71
C SER A 289 -8.19 -0.44 -15.79
N GLU A 290 -7.87 0.79 -15.41
CA GLU A 290 -7.33 1.82 -16.31
C GLU A 290 -5.86 2.09 -15.95
N PRO A 291 -4.98 2.37 -16.94
CA PRO A 291 -3.56 2.66 -16.67
C PRO A 291 -3.35 3.83 -15.70
N ASP A 292 -4.22 4.83 -15.72
CA ASP A 292 -4.14 6.03 -14.87
C ASP A 292 -4.35 5.70 -13.38
N GLU A 293 -5.05 4.61 -13.08
CA GLU A 293 -5.27 4.14 -11.71
C GLU A 293 -4.03 3.49 -11.10
N SER A 294 -3.09 3.02 -11.93
CA SER A 294 -1.98 2.17 -11.52
C SER A 294 -1.10 2.82 -10.45
N VAL A 295 -0.79 4.12 -10.58
CA VAL A 295 0.05 4.85 -9.64
C VAL A 295 -0.66 5.06 -8.31
N ALA A 296 -1.94 5.47 -8.34
CA ALA A 296 -2.73 5.66 -7.13
C ALA A 296 -2.93 4.35 -6.36
N ILE A 297 -3.18 3.25 -7.07
CA ILE A 297 -3.30 1.91 -6.48
C ILE A 297 -1.96 1.46 -5.90
N ARG A 298 -0.83 1.71 -6.58
CA ARG A 298 0.51 1.45 -6.03
C ARG A 298 0.69 2.17 -4.69
N ASP A 299 0.32 3.44 -4.61
CA ASP A 299 0.42 4.21 -3.36
C ASP A 299 -0.51 3.69 -2.26
N ILE A 300 -1.69 3.17 -2.61
CA ILE A 300 -2.61 2.51 -1.68
C ILE A 300 -1.99 1.22 -1.13
N VAL A 301 -1.39 0.40 -2.00
CA VAL A 301 -0.71 -0.84 -1.61
C VAL A 301 0.48 -0.52 -0.70
N ILE A 302 1.34 0.43 -1.07
CA ILE A 302 2.47 0.87 -0.24
C ILE A 302 1.96 1.34 1.13
N ARG A 303 0.94 2.22 1.17
CA ARG A 303 0.34 2.65 2.44
C ARG A 303 -0.13 1.47 3.28
N ALA A 304 -0.85 0.52 2.67
CA ALA A 304 -1.37 -0.66 3.37
C ALA A 304 -0.28 -1.52 4.01
N LEU A 305 0.88 -1.70 3.34
CA LEU A 305 2.03 -2.44 3.88
C LEU A 305 2.53 -1.87 5.21
N PHE A 306 2.48 -0.54 5.35
CA PHE A 306 2.97 0.16 6.55
C PHE A 306 1.87 0.51 7.56
N VAL A 307 0.58 0.20 7.31
CA VAL A 307 -0.55 0.56 8.20
C VAL A 307 -0.34 0.08 9.63
N SER A 308 0.19 -1.12 9.83
CA SER A 308 0.44 -1.66 11.17
C SER A 308 1.47 -0.80 11.93
N HIS A 309 2.58 -0.47 11.26
CA HIS A 309 3.64 0.35 11.81
C HIS A 309 3.20 1.80 12.05
N THR A 310 2.45 2.40 11.12
CA THR A 310 1.96 3.78 11.28
C THR A 310 0.94 3.88 12.41
N LYS A 311 0.06 2.88 12.59
CA LYS A 311 -0.84 2.82 13.75
C LYS A 311 -0.07 2.70 15.07
N GLN A 312 0.97 1.88 15.11
CA GLN A 312 1.84 1.75 16.28
C GLN A 312 2.51 3.10 16.61
N ILE A 313 3.12 3.76 15.62
CA ILE A 313 3.78 5.06 15.79
C ILE A 313 2.78 6.14 16.21
N ALA A 314 1.60 6.19 15.62
CA ALA A 314 0.55 7.14 16.00
C ALA A 314 0.07 6.91 17.45
N GLY A 315 -0.05 5.66 17.88
CA GLY A 315 -0.36 5.30 19.26
C GLY A 315 0.71 5.76 20.25
N ILE A 316 1.98 5.56 19.90
CA ILE A 316 3.13 6.05 20.68
C ILE A 316 3.10 7.58 20.76
N ALA A 317 2.98 8.28 19.62
CA ALA A 317 2.95 9.73 19.56
C ALA A 317 1.79 10.34 20.36
N SER A 318 0.60 9.71 20.31
CA SER A 318 -0.56 10.14 21.11
C SER A 318 -0.30 10.01 22.61
N SER A 319 0.26 8.88 23.05
CA SER A 319 0.62 8.61 24.46
C SER A 319 1.70 9.59 24.95
N LEU A 320 2.69 9.86 24.10
CA LEU A 320 3.77 10.78 24.40
C LEU A 320 3.26 12.22 24.54
N LYS A 321 2.32 12.62 23.68
CA LYS A 321 1.66 13.93 23.77
C LYS A 321 0.82 14.08 25.04
N SER A 322 0.18 13.01 25.54
CA SER A 322 -0.50 13.05 26.84
C SER A 322 0.49 13.17 27.99
N ASP A 323 1.57 12.40 27.97
CA ASP A 323 2.58 12.43 29.04
C ASP A 323 3.31 13.78 29.12
N LEU A 324 3.57 14.40 27.96
CA LEU A 324 4.17 15.74 27.90
C LEU A 324 3.25 16.82 28.49
N LYS A 325 1.92 16.68 28.32
CA LYS A 325 0.96 17.59 29.00
C LYS A 325 1.00 17.41 30.53
N VAL A 326 1.09 16.17 31.01
CA VAL A 326 1.19 15.84 32.45
C VAL A 326 2.48 16.41 33.03
N SER A 327 3.62 16.18 32.37
CA SER A 327 4.92 16.69 32.81
C SER A 327 4.94 18.21 32.92
N ARG A 328 4.44 18.93 31.90
CA ARG A 328 4.38 20.40 31.92
C ARG A 328 3.54 20.96 33.05
N VAL A 329 2.39 20.34 33.35
CA VAL A 329 1.58 20.76 34.50
C VAL A 329 2.31 20.50 35.82
N ARG A 330 2.97 19.34 35.94
CA ARG A 330 3.76 19.01 37.12
C ARG A 330 4.90 20.00 37.34
N GLU A 331 5.70 20.30 36.33
CA GLU A 331 6.77 21.29 36.41
C GLU A 331 6.26 22.67 36.82
N ALA A 332 5.14 23.13 36.27
CA ALA A 332 4.54 24.41 36.64
C ALA A 332 4.05 24.42 38.10
N LEU A 333 3.47 23.31 38.59
CA LEU A 333 3.06 23.16 39.98
C LEU A 333 4.28 23.13 40.92
N ASP A 334 5.33 22.39 40.58
CA ASP A 334 6.54 22.26 41.39
C ASP A 334 7.37 23.56 41.40
N LYS A 335 7.49 24.28 40.28
CA LYS A 335 8.10 25.63 40.22
C LYS A 335 7.35 26.61 41.13
N ALA A 336 6.02 26.59 41.13
CA ALA A 336 5.23 27.43 42.02
C ALA A 336 5.45 27.09 43.50
N ARG A 337 5.52 25.79 43.85
CA ARG A 337 5.83 25.33 45.21
C ARG A 337 7.21 25.78 45.67
N LEU A 338 8.23 25.66 44.81
CA LEU A 338 9.61 26.09 45.09
C LEU A 338 9.73 27.60 45.22
N ALA A 339 8.95 28.38 44.47
CA ALA A 339 8.86 29.83 44.60
C ALA A 339 8.11 30.29 45.87
N GLY A 340 7.59 29.36 46.68
CA GLY A 340 6.80 29.65 47.88
C GLY A 340 5.39 30.17 47.58
N ASP A 341 4.93 30.06 46.33
CA ASP A 341 3.61 30.51 45.91
C ASP A 341 2.53 29.47 46.27
N ARG A 342 1.93 29.66 47.45
CA ARG A 342 0.84 28.82 48.00
C ARG A 342 -0.56 29.39 47.76
N ARG A 343 -0.67 30.45 46.95
CA ARG A 343 -1.94 31.20 46.79
C ARG A 343 -3.02 30.39 46.07
N ASP A 344 -2.59 29.45 45.23
CA ASP A 344 -3.47 28.63 44.38
C ASP A 344 -3.74 27.24 44.97
N ASP A 345 -3.23 26.93 46.17
CA ASP A 345 -3.34 25.59 46.79
C ASP A 345 -4.79 25.22 47.15
N ASP A 346 -5.70 26.20 47.22
CA ASP A 346 -7.12 25.99 47.53
C ASP A 346 -8.03 25.88 46.29
N LEU A 347 -7.46 25.97 45.07
CA LEU A 347 -8.21 25.86 43.82
C LEU A 347 -8.44 24.40 43.41
N LEU A 348 -9.66 24.11 42.94
CA LEU A 348 -9.99 22.78 42.46
C LEU A 348 -9.34 22.53 41.10
N ILE A 349 -8.46 21.53 41.05
CA ILE A 349 -7.91 20.99 39.81
C ILE A 349 -8.91 19.98 39.24
N THR A 350 -9.45 20.30 38.07
CA THR A 350 -10.36 19.44 37.31
C THR A 350 -9.58 18.75 36.19
N GLU A 351 -9.77 17.43 36.05
CA GLU A 351 -9.12 16.62 35.02
C GLU A 351 -7.59 16.79 34.98
N HIS A 352 -6.97 17.11 36.11
CA HIS A 352 -5.52 17.23 36.32
C HIS A 352 -4.84 18.42 35.61
N PHE A 353 -5.45 19.04 34.60
CA PHE A 353 -4.82 20.09 33.79
C PHE A 353 -5.47 21.47 33.90
N TYR A 354 -6.66 21.56 34.48
CA TYR A 354 -7.49 22.77 34.42
C TYR A 354 -7.93 23.27 35.78
N TYR A 355 -8.03 24.59 35.91
CA TYR A 355 -8.86 25.22 36.93
C TYR A 355 -10.22 25.58 36.35
N GLN A 356 -11.27 25.38 37.13
CA GLN A 356 -12.64 25.73 36.74
C GLN A 356 -12.95 27.18 37.14
N VAL A 357 -13.47 27.95 36.19
CA VAL A 357 -13.98 29.31 36.39
C VAL A 357 -15.47 29.22 36.69
N GLU A 358 -15.88 29.69 37.86
CA GLU A 358 -17.28 29.71 38.25
C GLU A 358 -18.01 30.93 37.65
N LYS A 359 -19.31 30.75 37.39
CA LYS A 359 -20.24 31.82 36.95
C LYS A 359 -19.87 32.50 35.62
N HIS A 360 -18.94 31.94 34.86
CA HIS A 360 -18.69 32.32 33.47
C HIS A 360 -19.53 31.44 32.53
N GLY A 361 -20.41 32.05 31.74
CA GLY A 361 -21.33 31.34 30.83
C GLY A 361 -22.20 30.30 31.55
N THR A 362 -22.10 29.03 31.16
CA THR A 362 -22.82 27.88 31.75
C THR A 362 -22.11 27.26 32.96
N GLY A 363 -20.99 27.83 33.43
CA GLY A 363 -20.18 27.28 34.52
C GLY A 363 -19.21 26.16 34.10
N ASN A 364 -19.12 25.87 32.79
CA ASN A 364 -18.22 24.87 32.22
C ASN A 364 -17.01 25.54 31.53
N THR A 365 -16.47 26.59 32.14
CA THR A 365 -15.28 27.28 31.62
C THR A 365 -14.05 26.86 32.40
N TYR A 366 -12.99 26.51 31.67
CA TYR A 366 -11.77 25.91 32.21
C TYR A 366 -10.55 26.66 31.68
N ILE A 367 -9.59 26.97 32.54
CA ILE A 367 -8.30 27.55 32.16
C ILE A 367 -7.18 26.57 32.48
N PHE A 368 -6.18 26.45 31.60
CA PHE A 368 -5.02 25.61 31.86
C PHE A 368 -4.25 26.10 33.09
N ILE A 369 -3.83 25.18 33.96
CA ILE A 369 -3.09 25.52 35.19
C ILE A 369 -1.80 26.28 34.88
N VAL A 370 -1.04 25.84 33.87
CA VAL A 370 0.21 26.49 33.44
C VAL A 370 -0.05 27.93 33.02
N ASP A 371 -1.09 28.14 32.22
CA ASP A 371 -1.45 29.47 31.70
C ASP A 371 -1.90 30.38 32.85
N TYR A 372 -2.79 29.90 33.74
CA TYR A 372 -3.27 30.66 34.89
C TYR A 372 -2.13 31.08 35.81
N LYS A 373 -1.17 30.18 36.11
CA LYS A 373 -0.03 30.50 36.96
C LYS A 373 0.94 31.51 36.33
N ASN A 374 1.05 31.51 35.00
CA ASN A 374 1.87 32.46 34.26
C ASN A 374 1.17 33.82 34.04
N LEU A 375 -0.11 33.97 34.39
CA LEU A 375 -0.80 35.26 34.31
C LEU A 375 -0.22 36.27 35.29
N LYS A 376 -0.07 37.50 34.81
CA LYS A 376 0.31 38.64 35.64
C LYS A 376 -0.83 39.02 36.58
N GLU A 377 -0.46 39.47 37.77
CA GLU A 377 -1.40 40.12 38.68
C GLU A 377 -1.93 41.41 38.06
N TYR A 378 -3.19 41.70 38.33
CA TYR A 378 -3.82 42.93 37.87
C TYR A 378 -3.13 44.16 38.50
N SER A 379 -2.41 44.91 37.68
CA SER A 379 -1.78 46.19 38.01
C SER A 379 -2.16 47.20 36.94
N ALA A 380 -2.55 48.41 37.33
CA ALA A 380 -3.00 49.47 36.41
C ALA A 380 -1.92 49.92 35.39
N LYS A 381 -0.67 49.45 35.54
CA LYS A 381 0.48 49.75 34.66
C LYS A 381 0.90 48.57 33.77
N ASP A 382 0.39 47.37 34.00
CA ASP A 382 0.79 46.18 33.25
C ASP A 382 -0.10 45.97 32.02
N ALA A 383 0.51 45.54 30.91
CA ALA A 383 -0.22 45.18 29.70
C ALA A 383 -0.99 43.85 29.92
N PRO A 384 -2.24 43.73 29.42
CA PRO A 384 -3.04 42.53 29.57
C PRO A 384 -2.38 41.34 28.89
N THR A 385 -2.41 40.18 29.55
CA THR A 385 -2.06 38.94 28.86
C THR A 385 -3.17 38.63 27.86
N LEU A 386 -2.81 38.53 26.59
CA LEU A 386 -3.75 38.16 25.54
C LEU A 386 -4.00 36.64 25.61
N GLY A 387 -5.25 36.26 25.39
CA GLY A 387 -5.68 34.88 25.41
C GLY A 387 -6.74 34.61 24.37
N VAL A 388 -7.04 33.33 24.22
CA VAL A 388 -8.07 32.85 23.31
C VAL A 388 -8.98 31.91 24.06
N MET A 389 -10.28 32.05 23.82
CA MET A 389 -11.32 31.21 24.37
C MET A 389 -11.97 30.43 23.23
N TYR A 390 -12.15 29.13 23.39
CA TYR A 390 -12.74 28.26 22.37
C TYR A 390 -13.53 27.11 23.01
N ALA A 391 -14.47 26.53 22.26
CA ALA A 391 -15.18 25.34 22.71
C ALA A 391 -14.27 24.10 22.61
N ASP A 392 -14.32 23.22 23.61
CA ASP A 392 -13.51 21.99 23.61
C ASP A 392 -13.89 21.11 22.39
N PRO A 393 -12.93 20.76 21.50
CA PRO A 393 -13.19 19.92 20.33
C PRO A 393 -13.81 18.55 20.65
N ILE A 394 -13.59 18.04 21.87
CA ILE A 394 -14.11 16.75 22.33
C ILE A 394 -15.48 16.93 23.03
N ASN A 395 -15.71 18.07 23.68
CA ASN A 395 -16.95 18.34 24.41
C ASN A 395 -17.44 19.78 24.22
N PRO A 396 -18.32 20.05 23.24
CA PRO A 396 -18.72 21.41 22.86
C PRO A 396 -19.51 22.17 23.95
N LYS A 397 -19.91 21.51 25.05
CA LYS A 397 -20.51 22.17 26.22
C LYS A 397 -19.48 22.79 27.17
N ARG A 398 -18.18 22.58 26.90
CA ARG A 398 -17.06 23.10 27.68
C ARG A 398 -16.34 24.18 26.91
N THR A 399 -15.88 25.19 27.63
CA THR A 399 -15.14 26.31 27.08
C THR A 399 -13.75 26.33 27.69
N ILE A 400 -12.70 26.31 26.87
CA ILE A 400 -11.32 26.30 27.29
C ILE A 400 -10.69 27.67 27.04
N ILE A 401 -9.97 28.18 28.04
CA ILE A 401 -9.18 29.41 27.98
C ILE A 401 -7.70 29.05 27.91
N ARG A 402 -6.99 29.66 26.94
CA ARG A 402 -5.53 29.65 26.87
C ARG A 402 -4.94 31.05 26.85
N ALA A 403 -3.84 31.22 27.57
CA ALA A 403 -3.05 32.45 27.55
C ALA A 403 -1.88 32.28 26.57
N PHE A 404 -1.68 33.24 25.67
CA PHE A 404 -0.55 33.23 24.74
C PHE A 404 0.19 34.56 24.80
N ALA A 405 1.52 34.51 24.81
CA ALA A 405 2.34 35.72 24.72
C ALA A 405 2.40 36.28 23.28
N ASP A 406 2.12 35.44 22.27
CA ASP A 406 2.27 35.80 20.86
C ASP A 406 1.00 35.49 20.05
N THR A 407 0.60 36.45 19.20
CA THR A 407 -0.76 36.53 18.61
C THR A 407 -0.91 35.78 17.28
N GLY A 408 0.10 35.01 16.87
CA GLY A 408 0.20 34.43 15.53
C GLY A 408 -0.51 33.09 15.27
N ALA A 409 -0.89 32.32 16.31
CA ALA A 409 -1.11 30.87 16.12
C ALA A 409 -2.55 30.36 16.10
N VAL A 410 -3.59 31.17 16.36
CA VAL A 410 -4.97 30.66 16.39
C VAL A 410 -5.90 31.58 15.59
N LYS A 411 -6.12 31.22 14.32
CA LYS A 411 -7.26 31.65 13.49
C LYS A 411 -8.10 30.40 13.19
N GLU A 412 -8.78 29.87 14.20
CA GLU A 412 -9.81 28.85 14.00
C GLU A 412 -11.19 29.51 14.11
N GLU A 413 -12.13 29.12 13.24
CA GLU A 413 -13.53 29.55 13.30
C GLU A 413 -14.14 29.14 14.64
N GLY A 414 -14.75 30.10 15.36
CA GLY A 414 -15.35 29.86 16.68
C GLY A 414 -14.44 30.19 17.88
N THR A 415 -13.30 30.84 17.66
CA THR A 415 -12.40 31.31 18.73
C THR A 415 -12.65 32.79 19.07
N GLU A 416 -12.80 33.10 20.37
CA GLU A 416 -12.98 34.47 20.89
C GLU A 416 -11.69 34.98 21.52
N ARG A 417 -11.25 36.18 21.13
CA ARG A 417 -10.07 36.81 21.72
C ARG A 417 -10.43 37.45 23.04
N VAL A 418 -9.68 37.11 24.08
CA VAL A 418 -9.92 37.60 25.44
C VAL A 418 -8.67 38.22 26.05
N THR A 419 -8.86 39.22 26.90
CA THR A 419 -7.80 39.74 27.77
C THR A 419 -7.92 39.10 29.15
N LEU A 420 -6.79 38.61 29.67
CA LEU A 420 -6.73 37.83 30.90
C LEU A 420 -5.85 38.53 31.94
N TYR A 421 -6.37 38.65 33.16
CA TYR A 421 -5.61 38.98 34.36
C TYR A 421 -6.04 38.10 35.53
N ARG A 422 -5.18 37.96 36.54
CA ARG A 422 -5.57 37.32 37.80
C ARG A 422 -5.46 38.27 38.99
N ASP A 423 -6.35 38.09 39.95
CA ASP A 423 -6.15 38.51 41.35
C ASP A 423 -6.05 37.25 42.24
N ASP A 424 -5.81 37.41 43.54
CA ASP A 424 -5.66 36.29 44.49
C ASP A 424 -6.87 35.31 44.55
N LYS A 425 -8.03 35.69 44.02
CA LYS A 425 -9.29 34.92 44.14
C LYS A 425 -10.12 34.81 42.85
N HIS A 426 -9.76 35.52 41.78
CA HIS A 426 -10.59 35.71 40.60
C HIS A 426 -9.74 35.78 39.33
N LEU A 427 -10.34 35.30 38.24
CA LEU A 427 -9.86 35.50 36.88
C LEU A 427 -10.66 36.64 36.25
N TYR A 428 -9.96 37.61 35.68
CA TYR A 428 -10.56 38.68 34.89
C TYR A 428 -10.51 38.30 33.43
N ILE A 429 -11.67 38.28 32.78
CA ILE A 429 -11.82 38.02 31.35
C ILE A 429 -12.46 39.27 30.75
N ASN A 430 -11.75 39.96 29.84
CA ASN A 430 -12.23 41.22 29.24
C ASN A 430 -12.61 42.29 30.28
N GLY A 431 -11.86 42.34 31.38
CA GLY A 431 -12.09 43.26 32.51
C GLY A 431 -13.23 42.85 33.44
N VAL A 432 -13.97 41.78 33.15
CA VAL A 432 -15.04 41.25 34.02
C VAL A 432 -14.47 40.20 34.96
N ARG A 433 -14.80 40.30 36.25
CA ARG A 433 -14.28 39.46 37.33
C ARG A 433 -15.09 38.18 37.50
N PHE A 434 -14.44 37.03 37.43
CA PHE A 434 -15.06 35.72 37.66
C PHE A 434 -14.36 34.95 38.80
N PRO A 435 -15.12 34.39 39.76
CA PRO A 435 -14.54 33.60 40.84
C PRO A 435 -14.00 32.25 40.33
N MET A 436 -12.91 31.78 40.93
CA MET A 436 -12.38 30.44 40.67
C MET A 436 -12.99 29.41 41.61
N ARG A 437 -13.22 28.18 41.12
CA ARG A 437 -13.74 27.08 41.96
C ARG A 437 -12.69 26.66 42.98
N ARG A 438 -13.09 26.60 44.25
CA ARG A 438 -12.24 26.23 45.39
C ARG A 438 -12.70 24.93 46.04
N LEU A 439 -11.76 24.28 46.73
CA LEU A 439 -12.02 23.11 47.57
C LEU A 439 -12.90 23.51 48.77
N GLN A 440 -13.95 22.76 49.03
CA GLN A 440 -14.82 22.97 50.19
C GLN A 440 -14.22 22.36 51.47
N ARG A 441 -14.64 22.84 52.66
CA ARG A 441 -14.18 22.29 53.95
C ARG A 441 -14.53 20.80 54.05
N GLY A 442 -13.52 19.94 54.02
CA GLY A 442 -13.65 18.47 54.05
C GLY A 442 -13.39 17.79 52.69
N GLU A 443 -13.30 18.55 51.60
CA GLU A 443 -12.75 18.06 50.33
C GLU A 443 -11.24 18.04 50.44
N GLU A 444 -10.66 16.87 50.70
CA GLU A 444 -9.24 16.67 50.46
C GLU A 444 -9.02 16.64 48.95
N GLN A 445 -8.22 17.58 48.45
CA GLN A 445 -7.62 17.42 47.14
C GLN A 445 -6.63 16.28 47.26
N GLN A 446 -7.07 15.07 46.93
CA GLN A 446 -6.16 14.00 46.59
C GLN A 446 -5.43 14.44 45.32
N LEU A 447 -4.37 15.24 45.49
CA LEU A 447 -3.22 15.22 44.59
C LEU A 447 -2.54 13.86 44.77
N TRP A 448 -3.29 12.78 44.52
CA TRP A 448 -2.75 11.47 44.21
C TRP A 448 -2.17 11.58 42.80
N LEU A 449 -1.07 12.34 42.70
CA LEU A 449 -0.12 12.29 41.58
C LEU A 449 0.37 10.83 41.35
N GLY A 450 0.12 9.93 42.31
CA GLY A 450 0.41 8.50 42.21
C GLY A 450 -0.40 7.72 41.18
N ASN A 451 -1.53 8.22 40.66
CA ASN A 451 -2.32 7.50 39.65
C ASN A 451 -2.26 8.11 38.23
N LEU A 452 -1.55 9.22 38.04
CA LEU A 452 -1.15 9.74 36.73
C LEU A 452 0.37 9.89 36.73
N SER A 453 1.05 8.76 36.90
CA SER A 453 2.46 8.67 36.52
C SER A 453 2.58 8.98 35.04
N VAL A 454 3.58 9.79 34.64
CA VAL A 454 4.17 9.62 33.30
C VAL A 454 4.34 8.12 33.13
N THR A 455 3.75 7.55 32.10
CA THR A 455 3.81 6.09 31.95
C THR A 455 5.28 5.69 32.01
N ASP A 456 5.62 4.63 32.75
CA ASP A 456 6.99 4.08 32.80
C ASP A 456 7.35 3.37 31.49
N ARG A 457 6.76 3.85 30.38
CA ARG A 457 6.98 3.36 29.04
C ARG A 457 8.32 3.86 28.54
N ASP A 458 9.11 2.92 28.09
CA ASP A 458 10.33 3.23 27.37
C ASP A 458 10.00 3.59 25.91
N TYR A 459 9.54 4.83 25.71
CA TYR A 459 9.23 5.38 24.40
C TYR A 459 10.42 5.34 23.44
N GLU A 460 11.64 5.41 23.95
CA GLU A 460 12.86 5.33 23.13
C GLU A 460 13.00 3.94 22.52
N THR A 461 12.91 2.90 23.36
CA THR A 461 12.95 1.50 22.90
C THR A 461 11.76 1.17 21.99
N GLU A 462 10.56 1.66 22.26
CA GLU A 462 9.38 1.44 21.41
C GLU A 462 9.54 2.09 20.01
N LEU A 463 10.03 3.33 19.94
CA LEU A 463 10.28 4.03 18.67
C LEU A 463 11.43 3.39 17.89
N ASP A 464 12.48 2.94 18.56
CA ASP A 464 13.61 2.26 17.94
C ASP A 464 13.23 0.87 17.41
N ALA A 465 12.38 0.13 18.14
CA ALA A 465 11.82 -1.12 17.67
C ALA A 465 10.94 -0.92 16.43
N ALA A 466 10.12 0.13 16.41
CA ALA A 466 9.29 0.48 15.24
C ALA A 466 10.17 0.86 14.03
N ALA A 467 11.19 1.70 14.23
CA ALA A 467 12.13 2.10 13.17
C ALA A 467 12.90 0.89 12.61
N THR A 468 13.40 0.00 13.48
CA THR A 468 14.11 -1.22 13.08
C THR A 468 13.21 -2.16 12.28
N SER A 469 11.93 -2.25 12.65
CA SER A 469 10.95 -3.09 11.94
C SER A 469 10.67 -2.55 10.54
N ILE A 470 10.55 -1.22 10.39
CA ILE A 470 10.41 -0.57 9.08
C ILE A 470 11.65 -0.82 8.21
N ASP A 471 12.85 -0.64 8.78
CA ASP A 471 14.10 -0.85 8.03
C ASP A 471 14.27 -2.31 7.58
N ARG A 472 13.84 -3.27 8.40
CA ARG A 472 13.78 -4.69 8.03
C ARG A 472 12.82 -4.90 6.86
N LEU A 473 11.61 -4.36 6.92
CA LEU A 473 10.63 -4.50 5.85
C LEU A 473 11.13 -3.89 4.53
N VAL A 474 11.80 -2.73 4.58
CA VAL A 474 12.38 -2.09 3.39
C VAL A 474 13.51 -2.92 2.79
N ARG A 475 14.35 -3.54 3.63
CA ARG A 475 15.39 -4.47 3.17
C ARG A 475 14.77 -5.69 2.50
N ASP A 476 13.80 -6.32 3.14
CA ASP A 476 13.13 -7.52 2.61
C ASP A 476 12.39 -7.21 1.29
N LEU A 477 11.82 -5.99 1.15
CA LEU A 477 11.24 -5.50 -0.11
C LEU A 477 12.30 -5.31 -1.21
N SER A 478 13.50 -4.85 -0.85
CA SER A 478 14.59 -4.61 -1.79
C SER A 478 15.18 -5.91 -2.33
N ASP A 479 15.14 -6.98 -1.54
CA ASP A 479 15.64 -8.32 -1.87
C ASP A 479 14.63 -9.16 -2.70
N ASN A 480 13.38 -8.69 -2.83
CA ASN A 480 12.33 -9.37 -3.57
C ASN A 480 12.56 -9.26 -5.09
N LEU A 481 12.50 -10.40 -5.77
CA LEU A 481 12.78 -10.54 -7.21
C LEU A 481 11.74 -9.86 -8.12
N PHE A 482 10.53 -9.66 -7.62
CA PHE A 482 9.41 -9.15 -8.40
C PHE A 482 9.10 -7.67 -8.13
N VAL A 483 9.93 -7.00 -7.32
CA VAL A 483 9.80 -5.58 -7.02
C VAL A 483 10.72 -4.78 -7.94
N SER A 484 10.15 -3.83 -8.68
CA SER A 484 10.91 -3.01 -9.63
C SER A 484 11.72 -1.92 -8.92
N GLU A 485 12.74 -1.37 -9.60
CA GLU A 485 13.50 -0.23 -9.09
C GLU A 485 12.64 1.03 -8.92
N GLU A 486 11.57 1.18 -9.71
CA GLU A 486 10.61 2.27 -9.53
C GLU A 486 9.83 2.09 -8.22
N ASP A 487 9.41 0.87 -7.92
CA ASP A 487 8.70 0.56 -6.67
C ASP A 487 9.59 0.82 -5.46
N LYS A 488 10.88 0.46 -5.53
CA LYS A 488 11.86 0.76 -4.46
C LYS A 488 11.95 2.27 -4.21
N LYS A 489 11.93 3.10 -5.26
CA LYS A 489 11.92 4.57 -5.12
C LYS A 489 10.63 5.07 -4.46
N SER A 490 9.46 4.58 -4.88
CA SER A 490 8.18 4.95 -4.27
C SER A 490 8.09 4.53 -2.79
N VAL A 491 8.56 3.34 -2.45
CA VAL A 491 8.66 2.88 -1.05
C VAL A 491 9.60 3.78 -0.25
N ALA A 492 10.78 4.12 -0.79
CA ALA A 492 11.72 5.01 -0.11
C ALA A 492 11.14 6.41 0.15
N GLN A 493 10.38 6.97 -0.81
CA GLN A 493 9.67 8.23 -0.63
C GLN A 493 8.65 8.14 0.49
N TYR A 494 7.82 7.10 0.53
CA TYR A 494 6.83 6.90 1.58
C TYR A 494 7.48 6.70 2.96
N VAL A 495 8.53 5.89 3.04
CA VAL A 495 9.29 5.66 4.27
C VAL A 495 9.92 6.95 4.78
N SER A 496 10.33 7.87 3.90
CA SER A 496 10.84 9.18 4.32
C SER A 496 9.80 10.01 5.08
N ILE A 497 8.51 9.88 4.72
CA ILE A 497 7.39 10.54 5.42
C ILE A 497 7.21 9.92 6.80
N VAL A 498 7.17 8.60 6.88
CA VAL A 498 7.04 7.87 8.17
C VAL A 498 8.23 8.16 9.09
N ARG A 499 9.45 8.25 8.54
CA ARG A 499 10.65 8.63 9.31
C ARG A 499 10.57 10.05 9.87
N LYS A 500 9.95 10.99 9.15
CA LYS A 500 9.69 12.33 9.69
C LYS A 500 8.76 12.26 10.90
N GLU A 501 7.70 11.46 10.86
CA GLU A 501 6.80 11.28 12.01
C GLU A 501 7.52 10.71 13.24
N ILE A 502 8.38 9.70 13.04
CA ILE A 502 9.23 9.16 14.11
C ILE A 502 10.17 10.24 14.66
N ALA A 503 10.76 11.08 13.79
CA ALA A 503 11.62 12.17 14.22
C ALA A 503 10.86 13.20 15.08
N TRP A 504 9.64 13.56 14.71
CA TRP A 504 8.79 14.43 15.53
C TRP A 504 8.47 13.80 16.89
N ALA A 505 8.13 12.51 16.92
CA ALA A 505 7.89 11.78 18.17
C ALA A 505 9.14 11.75 19.07
N ARG A 506 10.34 11.61 18.49
CA ARG A 506 11.62 11.68 19.22
C ARG A 506 11.91 13.07 19.78
N VAL A 507 11.54 14.14 19.06
CA VAL A 507 11.67 15.52 19.57
C VAL A 507 10.78 15.71 20.78
N ASP A 508 9.53 15.26 20.71
CA ASP A 508 8.61 15.37 21.84
C ASP A 508 9.07 14.49 23.02
N MET A 509 9.66 13.31 22.76
CA MET A 509 10.28 12.46 23.78
C MET A 509 11.42 13.18 24.51
N ARG A 510 12.30 13.88 23.77
CA ARG A 510 13.39 14.65 24.38
C ARG A 510 12.86 15.76 25.29
N LYS A 511 11.80 16.47 24.86
CA LYS A 511 11.13 17.48 25.70
C LYS A 511 10.57 16.88 26.98
N LEU A 512 10.04 15.65 26.93
CA LEU A 512 9.55 14.95 28.11
C LEU A 512 10.68 14.61 29.10
N ARG A 513 11.85 14.20 28.59
CA ARG A 513 13.01 13.79 29.42
C ARG A 513 13.84 14.96 29.96
N TYR A 514 14.05 16.00 29.16
CA TYR A 514 15.01 17.07 29.45
C TYR A 514 14.37 18.45 29.62
N GLY A 515 13.06 18.60 29.40
CA GLY A 515 12.37 19.89 29.39
C GLY A 515 12.48 20.64 28.06
N ASP A 516 11.82 21.78 27.94
CA ASP A 516 11.97 22.71 26.80
C ASP A 516 13.27 23.53 26.98
N GLU A 517 14.44 22.94 26.68
CA GLU A 517 15.70 23.67 26.44
C GLU A 517 15.92 23.99 24.95
#